data_AF-A0A3N1GS84-F1
#
_entry.id   AF-A0A3N1GS84-F1
#
_cell.length_a   1.000
_cell.length_b   1.000
_cell.length_c   1.000
_cell.angle_alpha   90.00
_cell.angle_beta   90.00
_cell.angle_gamma   90.00
#
_symmetry.space_group_name_H-M   'P 1'
#
loop_
_entity.id
_entity.type
_entity.pdbx_description
1 polymer ?
#
loop_
_entity_poly.entity_id
_entity_poly.type
_entity_poly.pdbx_seq_one_letter_code
_entity_poly.pdbx_strand_id
1 'polypeptide(L)'
;MDEERAHRVVETLRARNVFAHVKLPHAGITRYGIRVVLADGREAIWDNDGTAGLEAQIMRNGVLVGFVPSIPGSENFGEEQIVEAVARADYDQPIGRSRPTVATRGTAPVAPRPLGLAERLRRTFRD
;
A
#
# COMPACT_ATOMS: atom_id res chain seq x y z
N MET A 1 4.02 6.27 11.87
CA MET A 1 3.16 5.18 12.42
C MET A 1 3.23 5.08 13.95
N ASP A 2 2.34 4.31 14.59
CA ASP A 2 2.54 3.78 15.97
C ASP A 2 3.34 2.46 15.97
N GLU A 3 3.84 2.05 17.14
CA GLU A 3 4.72 0.89 17.31
C GLU A 3 4.04 -0.43 16.94
N GLU A 4 2.89 -0.74 17.54
CA GLU A 4 2.23 -2.02 17.33
C GLU A 4 1.86 -2.22 15.86
N ARG A 5 1.38 -1.16 15.23
CA ARG A 5 1.05 -1.16 13.80
C ARG A 5 2.29 -1.36 12.94
N ALA A 6 3.42 -0.73 13.28
CA ALA A 6 4.68 -0.96 12.57
C ALA A 6 5.14 -2.42 12.67
N HIS A 7 5.01 -3.04 13.85
CA HIS A 7 5.30 -4.46 14.05
C HIS A 7 4.42 -5.36 13.18
N ARG A 8 3.09 -5.16 13.17
CA ARG A 8 2.17 -5.98 12.36
C ARG A 8 2.44 -5.87 10.86
N VAL A 9 2.71 -4.66 10.38
CA VAL A 9 3.05 -4.42 8.97
C VAL A 9 4.38 -5.10 8.61
N VAL A 10 5.41 -4.96 9.44
CA VAL A 10 6.72 -5.58 9.22
C VAL A 10 6.62 -7.10 9.20
N GLU A 11 5.89 -7.71 10.13
CA GLU A 11 5.69 -9.15 10.14
C GLU A 11 5.00 -9.63 8.86
N THR A 12 3.96 -8.91 8.40
CA THR A 12 3.27 -9.23 7.15
C THR A 12 4.18 -9.08 5.92
N LEU A 13 5.03 -8.04 5.89
CA LEU A 13 6.02 -7.83 4.84
C LEU A 13 7.06 -8.96 4.81
N ARG A 14 7.56 -9.38 5.97
CA ARG A 14 8.52 -10.49 6.09
C ARG A 14 7.92 -11.81 5.63
N ALA A 15 6.65 -12.08 5.95
CA ALA A 15 5.92 -13.24 5.44
C ALA A 15 5.80 -13.25 3.90
N ARG A 16 5.92 -12.08 3.25
CA ARG A 16 5.97 -11.91 1.79
C ARG A 16 7.39 -11.86 1.21
N ASN A 17 8.40 -12.25 1.99
CA ASN A 17 9.83 -12.20 1.63
C ASN A 17 10.37 -10.79 1.36
N VAL A 18 9.75 -9.75 1.93
CA VAL A 18 10.33 -8.41 1.96
C VAL A 18 11.25 -8.32 3.17
N PHE A 19 12.51 -7.91 2.96
CA PHE A 19 13.49 -7.79 4.04
C PHE A 19 13.25 -6.49 4.83
N ALA A 20 12.23 -6.52 5.68
CA ALA A 20 11.72 -5.39 6.44
C ALA A 20 12.03 -5.50 7.94
N HIS A 21 12.22 -4.34 8.57
CA HIS A 21 12.43 -4.16 10.00
C HIS A 21 11.61 -2.98 10.52
N VAL A 22 11.25 -3.00 11.79
CA VAL A 22 10.70 -1.81 12.45
C VAL A 22 11.80 -0.76 12.56
N LYS A 23 11.52 0.45 12.08
CA LYS A 23 12.36 1.62 12.33
C LYS A 23 11.97 2.20 13.67
N LEU A 24 12.89 2.17 14.64
CA LEU A 24 12.69 2.77 15.95
C LEU A 24 12.77 4.31 15.87
N PRO A 25 11.99 5.04 16.70
CA PRO A 25 12.17 6.46 16.92
C PRO A 25 13.62 6.78 17.30
N HIS A 26 14.13 7.89 16.77
CA HIS A 26 15.44 8.40 17.14
C HIS A 26 15.30 9.80 17.74
N ALA A 27 15.79 9.97 18.97
CA ALA A 27 15.89 11.23 19.69
C ALA A 27 14.60 12.07 19.75
N GLY A 28 13.42 11.43 19.66
CA GLY A 28 12.12 12.12 19.62
C GLY A 28 11.84 12.91 18.33
N ILE A 29 12.75 12.85 17.35
CA ILE A 29 12.65 13.55 16.06
C ILE A 29 11.84 12.74 15.06
N THR A 30 12.01 11.42 15.10
CA THR A 30 11.38 10.48 14.16
C THR A 30 10.38 9.59 14.88
N ARG A 31 9.39 9.10 14.13
CA ARG A 31 8.37 8.17 14.63
C ARG A 31 8.77 6.72 14.37
N TYR A 32 7.97 5.79 14.89
CA TYR A 32 8.02 4.41 14.41
C TYR A 32 7.65 4.38 12.93
N GLY A 33 8.37 3.57 12.17
CA GLY A 33 8.18 3.39 10.74
C GLY A 33 8.65 2.02 10.26
N ILE A 34 8.79 1.88 8.95
CA ILE A 34 9.21 0.62 8.32
C ILE A 34 10.53 0.86 7.59
N ARG A 35 11.53 0.03 7.85
CA ARG A 35 12.78 0.02 7.10
C ARG A 35 12.84 -1.22 6.22
N VAL A 36 12.92 -1.03 4.91
CA VAL A 36 13.14 -2.11 3.94
C VAL A 36 14.59 -2.05 3.47
N VAL A 37 15.32 -3.14 3.61
CA VAL A 37 16.68 -3.26 3.09
C VAL A 37 16.62 -3.78 1.66
N LEU A 38 17.19 -3.01 0.73
CA LEU A 38 17.20 -3.30 -0.70
C LEU A 38 18.43 -4.13 -1.07
N ALA A 39 18.34 -4.88 -2.17
CA ALA A 39 19.36 -5.85 -2.58
C ALA A 39 20.74 -5.21 -2.87
N ASP A 40 20.78 -3.92 -3.22
CA ASP A 40 22.00 -3.17 -3.51
C ASP A 40 22.57 -2.42 -2.30
N GLY A 41 22.05 -2.71 -1.10
CA GLY A 41 22.49 -2.12 0.16
C GLY A 41 21.87 -0.75 0.46
N ARG A 42 20.94 -0.25 -0.36
CA ARG A 42 20.10 0.89 0.00
C ARG A 42 19.06 0.49 1.05
N GLU A 43 18.53 1.47 1.77
CA GLU A 43 17.44 1.28 2.72
C GLU A 43 16.29 2.23 2.38
N ALA A 44 15.06 1.71 2.26
CA ALA A 44 13.85 2.52 2.17
C ALA A 44 13.23 2.69 3.55
N ILE A 45 13.13 3.92 4.03
CA ILE A 45 12.56 4.27 5.32
C ILE A 45 11.20 4.91 5.10
N TRP A 46 10.14 4.20 5.48
CA TRP A 46 8.75 4.62 5.32
C TRP A 46 8.16 5.20 6.60
N ASP A 47 7.32 6.22 6.47
CA ASP A 47 6.48 6.82 7.53
C ASP A 47 7.26 7.16 8.82
N ASN A 48 8.42 7.81 8.65
CA ASN A 48 9.40 8.07 9.71
C ASN A 48 9.45 9.54 10.17
N ASP A 49 8.88 10.47 9.40
CA ASP A 49 8.83 11.92 9.67
C ASP A 49 7.46 12.41 10.14
N GLY A 50 6.44 11.54 10.13
CA GLY A 50 5.11 11.85 10.66
C GLY A 50 4.26 12.74 9.74
N THR A 51 4.53 12.73 8.44
CA THR A 51 3.61 13.27 7.44
C THR A 51 2.30 12.51 7.43
N ALA A 52 1.24 13.16 6.95
CA ALA A 52 -0.09 12.54 6.92
C ALA A 52 -0.14 11.36 5.94
N GLY A 53 0.57 11.45 4.81
CA GLY A 53 0.58 10.42 3.78
C GLY A 53 1.82 9.51 3.85
N LEU A 54 1.63 8.26 3.48
CA LEU A 54 2.67 7.24 3.36
C LEU A 54 3.68 7.61 2.26
N GLU A 55 4.93 7.79 2.66
CA GLU A 55 6.07 8.08 1.78
C GLU A 55 7.33 7.36 2.26
N ALA A 56 8.38 7.36 1.43
CA ALA A 56 9.65 6.72 1.77
C ALA A 56 10.86 7.58 1.43
N GLN A 57 11.87 7.57 2.29
CA GLN A 57 13.21 8.08 1.99
C GLN A 57 14.12 6.92 1.64
N ILE A 58 14.86 7.01 0.52
CA ILE A 58 15.81 6.00 0.10
C ILE A 58 17.21 6.44 0.48
N MET A 59 17.85 5.68 1.35
CA MET A 59 19.14 5.98 1.96
C MET A 59 20.22 5.05 1.42
N ARG A 60 21.44 5.56 1.26
CA ARG A 60 22.65 4.75 1.04
C ARG A 60 23.75 5.26 1.95
N ASN A 61 24.25 4.41 2.84
CA ASN A 61 25.30 4.77 3.81
C ASN A 61 24.97 6.05 4.61
N GLY A 62 23.71 6.20 5.02
CA GLY A 62 23.23 7.38 5.76
C GLY A 62 22.97 8.64 4.92
N VAL A 63 23.18 8.59 3.60
CA VAL A 63 22.92 9.70 2.67
C VAL A 63 21.61 9.47 1.92
N LEU A 64 20.75 10.49 1.84
CA LEU A 64 19.52 10.44 1.03
C LEU A 64 19.90 10.41 -0.46
N VAL A 65 19.46 9.36 -1.16
CA VAL A 65 19.75 9.14 -2.59
C VAL A 65 18.50 9.07 -3.47
N GLY A 66 17.31 9.09 -2.86
CA GLY A 66 16.03 9.11 -3.56
C GLY A 66 14.87 9.08 -2.58
N PHE A 67 13.65 9.08 -3.10
CA PHE A 67 12.45 9.00 -2.26
C PHE A 67 11.29 8.39 -3.04
N VAL A 68 10.34 7.77 -2.35
CA VAL A 68 9.00 7.50 -2.86
C VAL A 68 8.11 8.66 -2.42
N PRO A 69 7.47 9.41 -3.33
CA PRO A 69 6.64 10.54 -2.96
C PRO A 69 5.43 10.05 -2.18
N SER A 70 4.90 10.95 -1.35
CA SER A 70 3.65 10.70 -0.63
C SER A 70 2.55 10.21 -1.57
N ILE A 71 1.92 9.09 -1.18
CA ILE A 71 0.88 8.44 -1.95
C ILE A 71 -0.46 9.17 -1.69
N PRO A 72 -1.15 9.70 -2.71
CA PRO A 72 -2.43 10.38 -2.49
C PRO A 72 -3.48 9.50 -1.80
N GLY A 73 -4.13 10.00 -0.74
CA GLY A 73 -5.15 9.29 0.02
C GLY A 73 -4.61 8.27 1.03
N SER A 74 -3.29 8.15 1.15
CA SER A 74 -2.65 7.18 2.03
C SER A 74 -2.71 7.51 3.51
N GLU A 75 -3.15 8.73 3.86
CA GLU A 75 -3.46 9.13 5.23
C GLU A 75 -4.53 8.25 5.89
N ASN A 76 -5.35 7.58 5.06
CA ASN A 76 -6.41 6.68 5.51
C ASN A 76 -6.11 5.20 5.22
N PHE A 77 -4.89 4.85 4.79
CA PHE A 77 -4.57 3.46 4.49
C PHE A 77 -4.67 2.58 5.74
N GLY A 78 -5.22 1.38 5.57
CA GLY A 78 -5.09 0.29 6.52
C GLY A 78 -3.75 -0.45 6.40
N GLU A 79 -3.48 -1.40 7.31
CA GLU A 79 -2.23 -2.17 7.34
C GLU A 79 -1.97 -2.91 6.01
N GLU A 80 -2.98 -3.59 5.46
CA GLU A 80 -2.84 -4.32 4.19
C GLU A 80 -2.50 -3.40 3.01
N GLN A 81 -3.08 -2.19 2.97
CA GLN A 81 -2.79 -1.21 1.93
C GLN A 81 -1.37 -0.68 2.04
N ILE A 82 -0.87 -0.47 3.28
CA ILE A 82 0.52 -0.11 3.52
C ILE A 82 1.45 -1.23 3.06
N VAL A 83 1.17 -2.48 3.45
CA VAL A 83 1.97 -3.65 3.06
C VAL A 83 2.06 -3.74 1.53
N GLU A 84 0.94 -3.60 0.83
CA GLU A 84 0.94 -3.66 -0.63
C GLU A 84 1.68 -2.48 -1.26
N ALA A 85 1.50 -1.25 -0.76
CA ALA A 85 2.22 -0.09 -1.25
C ALA A 85 3.75 -0.26 -1.10
N VAL A 86 4.20 -0.71 0.06
CA VAL A 86 5.63 -0.95 0.37
C VAL A 86 6.18 -2.09 -0.50
N ALA A 87 5.45 -3.19 -0.65
CA ALA A 87 5.91 -4.35 -1.42
C ALA A 87 5.95 -4.11 -2.94
N ARG A 88 5.08 -3.21 -3.46
CA ARG A 88 5.00 -2.89 -4.89
C ARG A 88 5.82 -1.68 -5.32
N ALA A 89 6.39 -0.94 -4.37
CA ALA A 89 7.13 0.26 -4.68
C ALA A 89 8.32 -0.05 -5.60
N ASP A 90 8.45 0.75 -6.65
CA ASP A 90 9.62 0.75 -7.52
C ASP A 90 10.70 1.59 -6.84
N TYR A 91 11.69 0.94 -6.24
CA TYR A 91 12.77 1.61 -5.52
C TYR A 91 13.95 2.00 -6.43
N ASP A 92 13.97 1.58 -7.69
CA ASP A 92 15.15 1.75 -8.56
C ASP A 92 15.17 3.09 -9.30
N GLN A 93 14.07 3.82 -9.28
CA GLN A 93 14.02 5.18 -9.80
C GLN A 93 14.56 6.19 -8.78
N PRO A 94 15.21 7.28 -9.23
CA PRO A 94 15.66 8.35 -8.33
C PRO A 94 14.48 8.97 -7.55
N ILE A 95 13.29 8.92 -8.14
CA ILE A 95 12.02 9.09 -7.46
C ILE A 95 11.31 7.74 -7.57
N GLY A 96 11.41 6.92 -6.53
CA GLY A 96 10.69 5.66 -6.47
C GLY A 96 9.19 5.92 -6.57
N ARG A 97 8.43 5.07 -7.25
CA ARG A 97 6.97 5.25 -7.38
C ARG A 97 6.29 4.00 -6.88
N SER A 98 5.27 4.17 -6.03
CA SER A 98 4.37 3.06 -5.74
C SER A 98 3.66 2.68 -7.03
N ARG A 99 3.78 1.41 -7.44
CA ARG A 99 2.95 0.93 -8.54
C ARG A 99 1.50 0.94 -8.06
N PRO A 100 0.55 1.42 -8.89
CA PRO A 100 -0.86 1.40 -8.53
C PRO A 100 -1.24 -0.01 -8.07
N THR A 101 -1.63 -0.11 -6.80
CA THR A 101 -2.34 -1.30 -6.33
C THR A 101 -3.67 -1.27 -7.06
N VAL A 102 -3.91 -2.24 -7.95
CA VAL A 102 -5.27 -2.46 -8.46
C VAL A 102 -6.08 -2.80 -7.22
N ALA A 103 -6.87 -1.84 -6.74
CA ALA A 103 -7.83 -2.12 -5.69
C ALA A 103 -8.66 -3.28 -6.19
N THR A 104 -8.58 -4.43 -5.54
CA THR A 104 -9.58 -5.48 -5.66
C THR A 104 -10.86 -4.88 -5.12
N ARG A 105 -11.56 -4.11 -5.97
CA ARG A 105 -12.86 -3.55 -5.64
C ARG A 105 -13.76 -4.75 -5.32
N GLY A 106 -14.39 -4.67 -4.16
CA GLY A 106 -15.31 -5.67 -3.66
C GLY A 106 -16.40 -6.04 -4.67
N THR A 107 -17.07 -7.15 -4.36
CA THR A 107 -18.27 -7.67 -5.04
C THR A 107 -19.01 -6.59 -5.80
N ALA A 108 -18.95 -6.64 -7.13
CA ALA A 108 -19.76 -5.79 -8.00
C ALA A 108 -21.24 -5.97 -7.63
N PRO A 109 -22.07 -4.90 -7.72
CA PRO A 109 -23.50 -5.07 -7.60
C PRO A 109 -23.97 -5.99 -8.75
N VAL A 110 -24.65 -7.08 -8.39
CA VAL A 110 -25.27 -7.99 -9.36
C VAL A 110 -26.15 -7.17 -10.29
N ALA A 111 -25.84 -7.15 -11.58
CA ALA A 111 -26.72 -6.59 -12.59
C ALA A 111 -28.08 -7.31 -12.52
N PRO A 112 -29.22 -6.59 -12.64
CA PRO A 112 -30.52 -7.25 -12.72
C PRO A 112 -30.53 -8.13 -13.97
N ARG A 113 -30.82 -9.43 -13.78
CA ARG A 113 -30.96 -10.37 -14.88
C ARG A 113 -32.06 -9.88 -15.83
N PRO A 114 -31.85 -9.87 -17.15
CA PRO A 114 -32.92 -9.53 -18.08
C PRO A 114 -34.05 -10.55 -17.94
N LEU A 115 -35.29 -10.06 -17.92
CA LEU A 115 -36.49 -10.89 -17.86
C LEU A 115 -36.46 -11.91 -19.01
N GLY A 116 -36.74 -13.17 -18.67
CA GLY A 116 -36.70 -14.27 -19.62
C GLY A 116 -37.80 -14.15 -20.68
N LEU A 117 -37.52 -14.68 -21.87
CA LEU A 117 -38.45 -14.75 -23.02
C LEU A 117 -39.87 -15.26 -22.67
N ALA A 118 -40.01 -16.05 -21.61
CA ALA A 118 -41.30 -16.57 -21.14
C ALA A 118 -42.27 -15.47 -20.64
N GLU A 119 -41.79 -14.34 -20.12
CA GLU A 119 -42.65 -13.23 -19.68
C GLU A 119 -43.10 -12.33 -20.84
N ARG A 120 -42.33 -12.25 -21.93
CA ARG A 120 -42.72 -11.52 -23.15
C ARG A 120 -43.85 -12.24 -23.91
N LEU A 121 -43.84 -13.57 -23.91
CA LEU A 121 -44.87 -14.38 -24.57
C LEU A 121 -46.22 -14.36 -23.84
N ARG A 122 -46.25 -14.16 -22.51
CA ARG A 122 -47.51 -14.10 -21.76
C ARG A 122 -48.28 -12.79 -21.93
N ARG A 123 -47.62 -11.72 -22.36
CA ARG A 123 -48.24 -10.41 -22.57
C ARG A 123 -48.93 -10.27 -23.93
N THR A 124 -48.69 -11.19 -24.87
CA THR A 124 -49.23 -11.15 -26.24
C THR A 124 -50.53 -11.92 -26.42
N PHE A 125 -50.99 -12.67 -25.42
CA PHE A 125 -52.23 -13.47 -25.47
C PHE A 125 -53.32 -12.97 -24.52
N ARG A 126 -53.26 -11.70 -24.12
CA ARG A 126 -54.36 -11.03 -23.41
C ARG A 126 -54.63 -9.68 -24.05
N ASP A 127 -55.07 -9.73 -25.29
CA ASP A 127 -56.02 -8.82 -25.93
C ASP A 127 -56.98 -9.69 -26.75
#